data_AF-A0A1F8VX69-F1
#
_entry.id   AF-A0A1F8VX69-F1
#
_cell.length_a   1.000
_cell.length_b   1.000
_cell.length_c   1.000
_cell.angle_alpha   90.00
_cell.angle_beta   90.00
_cell.angle_gamma   90.00
#
_symmetry.space_group_name_H-M   'P 1'
#
loop_
_entity.id
_entity.type
_entity.pdbx_description
1 polymer ?
#
loop_
_entity_poly.entity_id
_entity_poly.type
_entity_poly.pdbx_seq_one_letter_code
_entity_poly.pdbx_strand_id
1 'polypeptide(L)'
;MVDARCSSIAIVENGSIIGIWTEHDALALDMSDPQAFQAPIVRHMTSPVKTIHVAAGLGEAALRFREEKVRHFLVVDDAGTYKGIVTQTDVVINQGIEYYLSLREVNAVLNRRYPVIASTLSVEEAVGKLHAADIDAAVVAYPDGSHGILTERDVMRLVSSKQPCADVGALASRPLICIGAHVSLYHARHLFAEKHIRHLGVTGRTGELLGLVTFSDILTSIEHDYVHQLRETLREREHSLALSLQHQRLATKVFESTLEGIVVTNAQCIIESVNPAFTQITGYTASEVLGKTPAVLASGRHEAPFYRKMWEDLSTNGHWQGEIWNRRRSGEIYPEWLTINPVRNETGQIVNYVGVFSDITKRKAAEEQMQFLAYHDGLTGLPNRGLFLDRLHHAVAYAHRNRAMVAVMFIDLDNFKPINDTLGHHVGDQLLQVVAQRLAASVREADTVARLGGDEFTIILESIADGGDIPLIVQKIIDTLSCPMSIDGHDISVTASIGISLYPDDGQQPDDLLKCADTAMYLAKKSGCNNFRFFSAEMKELAPLRQETA
;
A
#
# COMPACT_ATOMS: atom_id res chain seq x y z
N MET A 1 -64.83 -11.38 27.30
CA MET A 1 -63.36 -11.30 27.52
C MET A 1 -62.87 -12.35 28.49
N VAL A 2 -63.39 -12.38 29.72
CA VAL A 2 -62.97 -13.36 30.75
C VAL A 2 -63.15 -14.81 30.26
N ASP A 3 -64.34 -15.15 29.75
CA ASP A 3 -64.63 -16.51 29.25
C ASP A 3 -63.79 -16.89 28.02
N ALA A 4 -63.65 -15.94 27.09
CA ALA A 4 -62.88 -16.12 25.85
C ALA A 4 -61.36 -16.03 26.06
N ARG A 5 -60.90 -15.75 27.29
CA ARG A 5 -59.48 -15.56 27.65
C ARG A 5 -58.72 -14.59 26.73
N CYS A 6 -59.40 -13.54 26.24
CA CYS A 6 -58.79 -12.52 25.39
C CYS A 6 -58.48 -11.23 26.16
N SER A 7 -57.37 -10.57 25.81
CA SER A 7 -56.91 -9.30 26.43
C SER A 7 -57.62 -8.06 25.90
N SER A 8 -58.29 -8.19 24.76
CA SER A 8 -58.99 -7.10 24.10
C SER A 8 -60.08 -7.63 23.16
N ILE A 9 -61.01 -6.75 22.81
CA ILE A 9 -62.05 -6.98 21.80
C ILE A 9 -62.18 -5.72 20.92
N ALA A 10 -62.35 -5.92 19.62
CA ALA A 10 -62.71 -4.83 18.72
C ALA A 10 -64.22 -4.59 18.78
N ILE A 11 -64.63 -3.32 18.86
CA ILE A 11 -66.03 -2.91 18.86
C ILE A 11 -66.40 -2.50 17.43
N VAL A 12 -67.42 -3.16 16.89
CA VAL A 12 -67.87 -3.01 15.50
C VAL A 12 -69.25 -2.36 15.49
N GLU A 13 -69.41 -1.30 14.70
CA GLU A 13 -70.70 -0.67 14.41
C GLU A 13 -70.82 -0.49 12.89
N ASN A 14 -71.95 -0.93 12.32
CA ASN A 14 -72.22 -0.86 10.87
C ASN A 14 -71.11 -1.48 9.98
N GLY A 15 -70.42 -2.53 10.48
CA GLY A 15 -69.35 -3.22 9.74
C GLY A 15 -67.96 -2.58 9.85
N SER A 16 -67.84 -1.44 10.54
CA SER A 16 -66.57 -0.74 10.79
C SER A 16 -66.15 -0.86 12.24
N ILE A 17 -64.85 -0.98 12.49
CA ILE A 17 -64.30 -0.98 13.86
C ILE A 17 -64.24 0.47 14.36
N ILE A 18 -65.02 0.77 15.41
CA ILE A 18 -65.14 2.12 15.98
C ILE A 18 -64.27 2.32 17.23
N GLY A 19 -63.78 1.23 17.82
CA GLY A 19 -62.97 1.27 19.04
C GLY A 19 -62.45 -0.10 19.45
N ILE A 20 -61.58 -0.11 20.46
CA ILE A 20 -61.04 -1.32 21.08
C ILE A 20 -61.31 -1.23 22.58
N TRP A 21 -61.81 -2.32 23.15
CA TRP A 21 -61.99 -2.45 24.59
C TRP A 21 -60.94 -3.45 25.11
N THR A 22 -60.12 -3.00 26.04
CA THR A 22 -58.97 -3.71 26.60
C THR A 22 -59.12 -3.92 28.10
N GLU A 23 -58.28 -4.78 28.69
CA GLU A 23 -58.22 -4.94 30.16
C GLU A 23 -57.88 -3.62 30.87
N HIS A 24 -57.11 -2.72 30.23
CA HIS A 24 -56.73 -1.43 30.79
C HIS A 24 -57.92 -0.44 30.85
N ASP A 25 -58.77 -0.43 29.83
CA ASP A 25 -59.96 0.45 29.79
C ASP A 25 -60.93 0.17 30.95
N ALA A 26 -60.91 -1.04 31.51
CA ALA A 26 -61.70 -1.42 32.67
C ALA A 26 -61.33 -0.66 33.95
N LEU A 27 -60.10 -0.13 34.04
CA LEU A 27 -59.65 0.68 35.17
C LEU A 27 -60.36 2.05 35.23
N ALA A 28 -60.91 2.53 34.10
CA ALA A 28 -61.64 3.79 34.01
C ALA A 28 -63.11 3.68 34.45
N LEU A 29 -63.58 2.48 34.78
CA LEU A 29 -64.93 2.28 35.33
C LEU A 29 -64.97 2.70 36.80
N ASP A 30 -66.03 3.41 37.18
CA ASP A 30 -66.27 3.73 38.58
C ASP A 30 -66.68 2.45 39.33
N MET A 31 -65.78 1.96 40.17
CA MET A 31 -65.97 0.72 40.93
C MET A 31 -66.96 0.89 42.09
N SER A 32 -67.31 2.13 42.45
CA SER A 32 -68.24 2.47 43.53
C SER A 32 -69.70 2.46 43.08
N ASP A 33 -69.97 2.60 41.78
CA ASP A 33 -71.31 2.64 41.19
C ASP A 33 -71.65 1.34 40.44
N PRO A 34 -72.55 0.49 40.97
CA PRO A 34 -73.01 -0.72 40.28
C PRO A 34 -73.66 -0.46 38.91
N GLN A 35 -74.16 0.75 38.65
CA GLN A 35 -74.72 1.13 37.35
C GLN A 35 -73.63 1.43 36.31
N ALA A 36 -72.41 1.77 36.73
CA ALA A 36 -71.28 1.96 35.82
C ALA A 36 -70.98 0.70 35.00
N PHE A 37 -71.22 -0.50 35.57
CA PHE A 37 -71.08 -1.77 34.86
C PHE A 37 -72.15 -2.03 33.79
N GLN A 38 -73.21 -1.23 33.75
CA GLN A 38 -74.28 -1.31 32.75
C GLN A 38 -74.14 -0.25 31.64
N ALA A 39 -73.14 0.64 31.74
CA ALA A 39 -72.89 1.64 30.73
C ALA A 39 -72.51 1.00 29.37
N PRO A 40 -72.92 1.59 28.24
CA PRO A 40 -72.48 1.13 26.92
C PRO A 40 -70.95 1.16 26.79
N ILE A 41 -70.34 0.08 26.29
CA ILE A 41 -68.88 -0.06 26.13
C ILE A 41 -68.27 1.10 25.33
N VAL A 42 -69.03 1.66 24.39
CA VAL A 42 -68.60 2.82 23.57
C VAL A 42 -68.20 4.05 24.39
N ARG A 43 -68.64 4.17 25.64
CA ARG A 43 -68.28 5.29 26.54
C ARG A 43 -66.90 5.14 27.19
N HIS A 44 -66.39 3.91 27.24
CA HIS A 44 -65.16 3.60 27.98
C HIS A 44 -64.10 2.92 27.09
N MET A 45 -64.41 2.61 25.83
CA MET A 45 -63.45 2.05 24.88
C MET A 45 -62.39 3.06 24.45
N THR A 46 -61.20 2.57 24.12
CA THR A 46 -60.18 3.36 23.42
C THR A 46 -60.61 3.60 21.97
N SER A 47 -60.74 4.87 21.58
CA SER A 47 -61.09 5.30 20.22
C SER A 47 -60.39 6.63 19.87
N PRO A 48 -59.86 6.80 18.64
CA PRO A 48 -59.80 5.81 17.54
C PRO A 48 -58.76 4.71 17.79
N VAL A 49 -59.01 3.50 17.28
CA VAL A 49 -58.05 2.38 17.39
C VAL A 49 -56.84 2.67 16.52
N LYS A 50 -55.65 2.60 17.10
CA LYS A 50 -54.41 2.75 16.34
C LYS A 50 -54.19 1.54 15.43
N THR A 51 -53.74 1.79 14.22
CA THR A 51 -53.56 0.76 13.19
C THR A 51 -52.09 0.55 12.82
N ILE A 52 -51.73 -0.67 12.42
CA ILE A 52 -50.44 -1.01 11.84
C ILE A 52 -50.64 -1.77 10.54
N HIS A 53 -49.78 -1.51 9.55
CA HIS A 53 -49.89 -2.17 8.26
C HIS A 53 -49.43 -3.62 8.35
N VAL A 54 -50.06 -4.52 7.59
CA VAL A 54 -49.73 -5.96 7.57
C VAL A 54 -48.29 -6.24 7.09
N ALA A 55 -47.71 -5.34 6.30
CA ALA A 55 -46.32 -5.44 5.85
C ALA A 55 -45.29 -4.92 6.88
N ALA A 56 -45.73 -4.30 7.97
CA ALA A 56 -44.85 -3.79 9.01
C ALA A 56 -44.16 -4.97 9.73
N GLY A 57 -42.83 -4.91 9.82
CA GLY A 57 -42.06 -5.92 10.55
C GLY A 57 -42.27 -5.83 12.07
N LEU A 58 -41.95 -6.91 12.79
CA LEU A 58 -42.06 -6.92 14.27
C LEU A 58 -41.19 -5.86 14.96
N GLY A 59 -40.05 -5.48 14.35
CA GLY A 59 -39.22 -4.36 14.83
C GLY A 59 -39.91 -3.00 14.69
N GLU A 60 -40.65 -2.76 13.61
CA GLU A 60 -41.43 -1.54 13.45
C GLU A 60 -42.61 -1.50 14.44
N ALA A 61 -43.27 -2.64 14.64
CA ALA A 61 -44.34 -2.76 15.63
C ALA A 61 -43.83 -2.45 17.06
N ALA A 62 -42.66 -2.97 17.44
CA ALA A 62 -42.02 -2.68 18.73
C ALA A 62 -41.78 -1.17 18.94
N LEU A 63 -41.22 -0.49 17.94
CA LEU A 63 -40.97 0.94 17.97
C LEU A 63 -42.28 1.74 18.16
N ARG A 64 -43.30 1.43 17.35
CA ARG A 64 -44.59 2.13 17.40
C ARG A 64 -45.34 1.90 18.71
N PHE A 65 -45.24 0.71 19.30
CA PHE A 65 -45.83 0.45 20.62
C PHE A 65 -45.26 1.38 21.70
N ARG A 66 -43.95 1.66 21.61
CA ARG A 66 -43.29 2.58 22.54
C ARG A 66 -43.66 4.04 22.29
N GLU A 67 -43.62 4.47 21.03
CA GLU A 67 -43.88 5.87 20.66
C GLU A 67 -45.33 6.28 20.90
N GLU A 68 -46.27 5.42 20.54
CA GLU A 68 -47.70 5.70 20.65
C GLU A 68 -48.28 5.30 22.03
N LYS A 69 -47.47 4.67 22.90
CA LYS A 69 -47.85 4.19 24.23
C LYS A 69 -49.13 3.35 24.24
N VAL A 70 -49.32 2.54 23.20
CA VAL A 70 -50.43 1.59 23.10
C VAL A 70 -49.94 0.17 23.35
N ARG A 71 -50.87 -0.73 23.68
CA ARG A 71 -50.57 -2.16 23.90
C ARG A 71 -51.11 -3.07 22.79
N HIS A 72 -51.97 -2.52 21.94
CA HIS A 72 -52.64 -3.22 20.85
C HIS A 72 -52.64 -2.33 19.61
N PHE A 73 -52.28 -2.91 18.47
CA PHE A 73 -52.55 -2.31 17.16
C PHE A 73 -53.52 -3.17 16.39
N LEU A 74 -54.41 -2.50 15.65
CA LEU A 74 -55.24 -3.11 14.65
C LEU A 74 -54.44 -3.32 13.36
N VAL A 75 -54.29 -4.55 12.91
CA VAL A 75 -53.57 -4.88 11.67
C VAL A 75 -54.49 -4.66 10.47
N VAL A 76 -54.06 -3.82 9.54
CA VAL A 76 -54.79 -3.46 8.32
C VAL A 76 -53.94 -3.71 7.06
N ASP A 77 -54.58 -4.00 5.94
CA ASP A 77 -53.92 -4.08 4.62
C ASP A 77 -53.98 -2.75 3.85
N ASP A 78 -53.44 -2.74 2.62
CA ASP A 78 -53.41 -1.55 1.75
C ASP A 78 -54.81 -0.99 1.43
N ALA A 79 -55.84 -1.83 1.52
CA ALA A 79 -57.24 -1.45 1.30
C ALA A 79 -57.93 -0.97 2.59
N GLY A 80 -57.22 -0.93 3.72
CA GLY A 80 -57.78 -0.60 5.03
C GLY A 80 -58.62 -1.72 5.64
N THR A 81 -58.54 -2.94 5.08
CA THR A 81 -59.31 -4.08 5.56
C THR A 81 -58.66 -4.65 6.80
N TYR A 82 -59.47 -4.88 7.84
CA TYR A 82 -59.04 -5.52 9.08
C TYR A 82 -58.55 -6.95 8.85
N LYS A 83 -57.34 -7.27 9.35
CA LYS A 83 -56.75 -8.61 9.31
C LYS A 83 -56.59 -9.26 10.69
N GLY A 84 -56.44 -8.47 11.74
CA GLY A 84 -56.22 -8.99 13.09
C GLY A 84 -55.76 -7.93 14.08
N ILE A 85 -55.36 -8.36 15.28
CA ILE A 85 -54.78 -7.50 16.32
C ILE A 85 -53.39 -8.04 16.63
N VAL A 86 -52.41 -7.16 16.78
CA VAL A 86 -51.08 -7.49 17.32
C VAL A 86 -50.90 -6.82 18.67
N THR A 87 -50.28 -7.53 19.61
CA THR A 87 -49.99 -7.05 20.97
C THR A 87 -48.49 -6.93 21.22
N GLN A 88 -48.11 -6.18 22.26
CA GLN A 88 -46.72 -6.17 22.74
C GLN A 88 -46.20 -7.58 23.10
N THR A 89 -47.06 -8.44 23.65
CA THR A 89 -46.73 -9.83 23.96
C THR A 89 -46.39 -10.62 22.70
N ASP A 90 -47.17 -10.45 21.63
CA ASP A 90 -46.92 -11.14 20.35
C ASP A 90 -45.56 -10.74 19.76
N VAL A 91 -45.19 -9.46 19.88
CA VAL A 91 -43.89 -8.97 19.41
C VAL A 91 -42.74 -9.59 20.20
N VAL A 92 -42.77 -9.56 21.54
CA VAL A 92 -41.66 -10.13 22.35
C VAL A 92 -41.47 -11.63 22.11
N ILE A 93 -42.56 -12.36 21.93
CA ILE A 93 -42.51 -13.80 21.71
C ILE A 93 -41.93 -14.13 20.33
N ASN A 94 -42.27 -13.36 19.29
CA ASN A 94 -42.00 -13.74 17.90
C ASN A 94 -40.86 -12.96 17.21
N GLN A 95 -40.22 -11.98 17.87
CA GLN A 95 -39.20 -11.12 17.25
C GLN A 95 -37.84 -11.81 16.96
N GLY A 96 -37.61 -13.06 17.40
CA GLY A 96 -36.38 -13.81 17.08
C GLY A 96 -35.13 -13.31 17.82
N ILE A 97 -35.31 -12.79 19.03
CA ILE A 97 -34.28 -12.11 19.84
C ILE A 97 -33.73 -12.99 20.98
N GLU A 98 -33.92 -14.31 20.89
CA GLU A 98 -33.56 -15.30 21.90
C GLU A 98 -32.11 -15.16 22.38
N TYR A 99 -31.20 -15.05 21.41
CA TYR A 99 -29.77 -15.00 21.66
C TYR A 99 -29.42 -13.76 22.49
N TYR A 100 -29.99 -12.60 22.16
CA TYR A 100 -29.73 -11.35 22.88
C TYR A 100 -30.32 -11.38 24.30
N LEU A 101 -31.55 -11.89 24.46
CA LEU A 101 -32.19 -12.03 25.77
C LEU A 101 -31.44 -13.02 26.68
N SER A 102 -30.70 -13.99 26.11
CA SER A 102 -29.92 -14.96 26.88
C SER A 102 -28.69 -14.35 27.54
N LEU A 103 -28.13 -13.28 26.95
CA LEU A 103 -26.89 -12.64 27.39
C LEU A 103 -27.12 -11.51 28.41
N ARG A 104 -28.38 -11.16 28.71
CA ARG A 104 -28.72 -10.00 29.55
C ARG A 104 -29.54 -10.42 30.76
N GLU A 105 -29.23 -9.85 31.93
CA GLU A 105 -29.91 -10.14 33.19
C GLU A 105 -31.18 -9.30 33.41
N VAL A 106 -32.11 -9.82 34.21
CA VAL A 106 -33.36 -9.14 34.60
C VAL A 106 -33.13 -7.80 35.29
N ASN A 107 -32.08 -7.66 36.09
CA ASN A 107 -31.76 -6.40 36.77
C ASN A 107 -31.48 -5.25 35.78
N ALA A 108 -31.06 -5.55 34.55
CA ALA A 108 -30.74 -4.53 33.55
C ALA A 108 -31.96 -3.80 32.98
N VAL A 109 -33.18 -4.23 33.32
CA VAL A 109 -34.45 -3.61 32.88
C VAL A 109 -35.33 -3.15 34.04
N LEU A 110 -34.84 -3.22 35.29
CA LEU A 110 -35.54 -2.73 36.48
C LEU A 110 -35.52 -1.19 36.52
N ASN A 111 -36.47 -0.55 35.83
CA ASN A 111 -36.51 0.91 35.69
C ASN A 111 -37.66 1.59 36.47
N ARG A 112 -38.65 0.85 36.99
CA ARG A 112 -39.86 1.42 37.61
C ARG A 112 -39.96 1.15 39.11
N ARG A 113 -40.40 2.17 39.86
CA ARG A 113 -40.93 2.01 41.21
C ARG A 113 -42.31 1.36 41.08
N TYR A 114 -42.45 0.15 41.59
CA TYR A 114 -43.72 -0.56 41.61
C TYR A 114 -44.48 -0.17 42.90
N PRO A 115 -45.78 0.11 42.84
CA PRO A 115 -46.53 0.43 44.03
C PRO A 115 -46.81 -0.84 44.82
N VAL A 116 -46.54 -0.74 46.12
CA VAL A 116 -46.91 -1.75 47.11
C VAL A 116 -48.15 -1.24 47.84
N ILE A 117 -49.23 -2.02 47.79
CA ILE A 117 -50.50 -1.71 48.45
C ILE A 117 -50.79 -2.75 49.54
N ALA A 118 -51.39 -2.32 50.64
CA ALA A 118 -51.78 -3.24 51.72
C ALA A 118 -52.97 -4.12 51.29
N SER A 119 -53.00 -5.38 51.72
CA SER A 119 -54.09 -6.30 51.39
C SER A 119 -55.48 -5.86 51.90
N THR A 120 -55.53 -4.97 52.90
CA THR A 120 -56.75 -4.41 53.49
C THR A 120 -57.23 -3.13 52.80
N LEU A 121 -56.53 -2.68 51.75
CA LEU A 121 -56.96 -1.51 50.98
C LEU A 121 -58.26 -1.85 50.25
N SER A 122 -59.17 -0.88 50.12
CA SER A 122 -60.38 -1.08 49.34
C SER A 122 -60.03 -1.27 47.86
N VAL A 123 -60.82 -2.08 47.17
CA VAL A 123 -60.60 -2.34 45.73
C VAL A 123 -60.70 -1.06 44.92
N GLU A 124 -61.61 -0.15 45.28
CA GLU A 124 -61.77 1.16 44.65
C GLU A 124 -60.49 2.00 44.75
N GLU A 125 -59.91 2.13 45.96
CA GLU A 125 -58.68 2.90 46.15
C GLU A 125 -57.50 2.27 45.42
N ALA A 126 -57.45 0.94 45.31
CA ALA A 126 -56.39 0.24 44.58
C ALA A 126 -56.53 0.40 43.07
N VAL A 127 -57.73 0.24 42.51
CA VAL A 127 -58.00 0.50 41.09
C VAL A 127 -57.72 1.96 40.75
N GLY A 128 -58.13 2.89 41.61
CA GLY A 128 -57.83 4.31 41.48
C GLY A 128 -56.32 4.59 41.47
N LYS A 129 -55.53 3.90 42.30
CA LYS A 129 -54.06 3.98 42.27
C LYS A 129 -53.45 3.42 41.00
N LEU A 130 -53.97 2.31 40.46
CA LEU A 130 -53.52 1.75 39.19
C LEU A 130 -53.81 2.72 38.03
N HIS A 131 -55.02 3.27 37.98
CA HIS A 131 -55.45 4.21 36.95
C HIS A 131 -54.68 5.54 37.01
N ALA A 132 -54.56 6.14 38.20
CA ALA A 132 -53.88 7.42 38.37
C ALA A 132 -52.37 7.36 38.06
N ALA A 133 -51.73 6.21 38.29
CA ALA A 133 -50.32 6.01 38.00
C ALA A 133 -50.05 5.45 36.59
N ASP A 134 -51.09 5.18 35.79
CA ASP A 134 -51.00 4.58 34.45
C ASP A 134 -50.14 3.29 34.43
N ILE A 135 -50.48 2.38 35.35
CA ILE A 135 -49.79 1.10 35.55
C ILE A 135 -50.77 -0.07 35.45
N ASP A 136 -50.25 -1.21 35.01
CA ASP A 136 -50.98 -2.43 34.74
C ASP A 136 -51.04 -3.41 35.92
N ALA A 137 -50.15 -3.23 36.91
CA ALA A 137 -50.13 -4.04 38.10
C ALA A 137 -49.55 -3.34 39.33
N ALA A 138 -50.00 -3.79 40.51
CA ALA A 138 -49.47 -3.41 41.80
C ALA A 138 -49.17 -4.65 42.65
N VAL A 139 -48.15 -4.56 43.50
CA VAL A 139 -47.82 -5.63 44.46
C VAL A 139 -48.70 -5.48 45.69
N VAL A 140 -49.32 -6.57 46.11
CA VAL A 140 -50.18 -6.60 47.30
C VAL A 140 -49.41 -7.23 48.45
N ALA A 141 -49.17 -6.46 49.51
CA ALA A 141 -48.49 -6.93 50.72
C ALA A 141 -49.50 -7.45 51.74
N TYR A 142 -49.30 -8.68 52.19
CA TYR A 142 -50.15 -9.33 53.20
C TYR A 142 -49.50 -9.26 54.59
N PRO A 143 -50.29 -9.30 55.68
CA PRO A 143 -49.78 -9.26 57.06
C PRO A 143 -48.82 -10.40 57.42
N ASP A 144 -48.87 -11.51 56.67
CA ASP A 144 -47.98 -12.67 56.85
C ASP A 144 -46.61 -12.52 56.16
N GLY A 145 -46.32 -11.34 55.58
CA GLY A 145 -45.08 -11.04 54.89
C GLY A 145 -45.01 -11.58 53.45
N SER A 146 -46.07 -12.23 52.97
CA SER A 146 -46.14 -12.69 51.58
C SER A 146 -46.60 -11.57 50.63
N HIS A 147 -46.26 -11.74 49.36
CA HIS A 147 -46.62 -10.80 48.29
C HIS A 147 -47.56 -11.49 47.29
N GLY A 148 -48.62 -10.78 46.92
CA GLY A 148 -49.48 -11.08 45.78
C GLY A 148 -49.38 -9.98 44.71
N ILE A 149 -50.19 -10.09 43.68
CA ILE A 149 -50.28 -9.10 42.61
C ILE A 149 -51.73 -8.80 42.27
N LEU A 150 -52.02 -7.52 42.12
CA LEU A 150 -53.26 -7.02 41.54
C LEU A 150 -52.96 -6.56 40.12
N THR A 151 -53.65 -7.13 39.15
CA THR A 151 -53.51 -6.81 37.71
C THR A 151 -54.84 -6.33 37.14
N GLU A 152 -54.80 -5.69 35.98
CA GLU A 152 -56.00 -5.33 35.19
C GLU A 152 -56.95 -6.53 34.96
N ARG A 153 -56.39 -7.74 34.81
CA ARG A 153 -57.18 -8.96 34.64
C ARG A 153 -57.97 -9.35 35.90
N ASP A 154 -57.45 -9.04 37.08
CA ASP A 154 -58.16 -9.27 38.33
C ASP A 154 -59.35 -8.30 38.44
N VAL A 155 -59.15 -7.04 38.07
CA VAL A 155 -60.23 -6.04 37.99
C VAL A 155 -61.31 -6.47 36.99
N MET A 156 -60.93 -6.99 35.82
CA MET A 156 -61.89 -7.53 34.85
C MET A 156 -62.70 -8.72 35.38
N ARG A 157 -62.11 -9.58 36.23
CA ARG A 157 -62.85 -10.67 36.89
C ARG A 157 -63.90 -10.13 37.86
N LEU A 158 -63.60 -9.05 38.57
CA LEU A 158 -64.55 -8.37 39.45
C LEU A 158 -65.74 -7.78 38.68
N VAL A 159 -65.46 -7.04 37.59
CA VAL A 159 -66.51 -6.48 36.71
C VAL A 159 -67.44 -7.58 36.19
N SER A 160 -66.88 -8.75 35.87
CA SER A 160 -67.66 -9.91 35.40
C SER A 160 -68.46 -10.61 36.49
N SER A 161 -67.97 -10.65 37.74
CA SER A 161 -68.64 -11.38 38.83
C SER A 161 -69.83 -10.62 39.42
N LYS A 162 -69.91 -9.30 39.22
CA LYS A 162 -70.93 -8.39 39.78
C LYS A 162 -71.06 -8.47 41.30
N GLN A 163 -70.06 -9.01 42.00
CA GLN A 163 -70.01 -9.09 43.44
C GLN A 163 -69.06 -8.01 43.97
N PRO A 164 -69.50 -7.14 44.90
CA PRO A 164 -68.61 -6.18 45.51
C PRO A 164 -67.58 -6.92 46.38
N CYS A 165 -66.31 -6.74 46.06
CA CYS A 165 -65.20 -7.23 46.88
C CYS A 165 -64.77 -6.08 47.81
N ALA A 166 -64.79 -6.30 49.12
CA ALA A 166 -64.44 -5.26 50.09
C ALA A 166 -62.94 -4.93 50.06
N ASP A 167 -62.09 -5.96 50.03
CA ASP A 167 -60.64 -5.81 50.18
C ASP A 167 -59.88 -6.36 48.97
N VAL A 168 -58.79 -5.67 48.60
CA VAL A 168 -57.90 -6.07 47.50
C VAL A 168 -57.25 -7.43 47.73
N GLY A 169 -56.99 -7.78 48.98
CA GLY A 169 -56.37 -9.06 49.34
C GLY A 169 -57.14 -10.30 48.90
N ALA A 170 -58.46 -10.20 48.74
CA ALA A 170 -59.30 -11.29 48.25
C ALA A 170 -59.36 -11.35 46.71
N LEU A 171 -59.07 -10.23 46.04
CA LEU A 171 -59.07 -10.12 44.58
C LEU A 171 -57.71 -10.46 43.96
N ALA A 172 -56.63 -10.13 44.67
CA ALA A 172 -55.27 -10.28 44.19
C ALA A 172 -54.84 -11.75 44.02
N SER A 173 -54.06 -12.00 42.97
CA SER A 173 -53.50 -13.33 42.71
C SER A 173 -52.31 -13.61 43.63
N ARG A 174 -52.30 -14.78 44.29
CA ARG A 174 -51.25 -15.22 45.24
C ARG A 174 -50.84 -16.68 44.98
N PRO A 175 -49.55 -17.05 45.07
CA PRO A 175 -48.38 -16.20 45.35
C PRO A 175 -47.92 -15.37 44.14
N LEU A 176 -47.25 -14.24 44.39
CA LEU A 176 -46.51 -13.51 43.35
C LEU A 176 -45.41 -14.43 42.77
N ILE A 177 -45.43 -14.63 41.46
CA ILE A 177 -44.41 -15.42 40.76
C ILE A 177 -43.17 -14.54 40.59
N CYS A 178 -42.03 -15.01 41.11
CA CYS A 178 -40.79 -14.26 41.13
C CYS A 178 -39.67 -14.92 40.33
N ILE A 179 -38.71 -14.11 39.86
CA ILE A 179 -37.46 -14.50 39.22
C ILE A 179 -36.28 -13.78 39.89
N GLY A 180 -35.11 -14.42 39.94
CA GLY A 180 -33.90 -13.79 40.47
C GLY A 180 -33.40 -12.65 39.58
N ALA A 181 -32.91 -11.57 40.18
CA ALA A 181 -32.41 -10.39 39.46
C ALA A 181 -31.25 -10.67 38.48
N HIS A 182 -30.46 -11.72 38.74
CA HIS A 182 -29.31 -12.13 37.92
C HIS A 182 -29.62 -13.22 36.91
N VAL A 183 -30.89 -13.60 36.75
CA VAL A 183 -31.30 -14.57 35.75
C VAL A 183 -31.43 -13.87 34.39
N SER A 184 -31.25 -14.59 33.29
CA SER A 184 -31.38 -14.02 31.96
C SER A 184 -32.82 -13.58 31.64
N LEU A 185 -32.94 -12.53 30.83
CA LEU A 185 -34.24 -12.07 30.29
C LEU A 185 -34.90 -13.15 29.43
N TYR A 186 -34.12 -14.05 28.82
CA TYR A 186 -34.65 -15.21 28.11
C TYR A 186 -35.47 -16.11 29.03
N HIS A 187 -34.98 -16.36 30.25
CA HIS A 187 -35.72 -17.15 31.23
C HIS A 187 -36.96 -16.42 31.73
N ALA A 188 -36.88 -15.09 31.93
CA ALA A 188 -38.04 -14.27 32.25
C ALA A 188 -39.13 -14.38 31.16
N ARG A 189 -38.74 -14.29 29.89
CA ARG A 189 -39.63 -14.52 28.73
C ARG A 189 -40.26 -15.91 28.76
N HIS A 190 -39.46 -16.94 29.02
CA HIS A 190 -39.98 -18.31 29.11
C HIS A 190 -41.01 -18.45 30.23
N LEU A 191 -40.75 -17.87 31.41
CA LEU A 191 -41.69 -17.90 32.54
C LEU A 191 -42.98 -17.13 32.24
N PHE A 192 -42.92 -15.99 31.55
CA PHE A 192 -44.12 -15.28 31.09
C PHE A 192 -45.00 -16.17 30.20
N ALA A 193 -44.39 -16.84 29.22
CA ALA A 193 -45.09 -17.70 28.28
C ALA A 193 -45.65 -18.96 28.96
N GLU A 194 -44.85 -19.64 29.78
CA GLU A 194 -45.21 -20.90 30.45
C GLU A 194 -46.32 -20.72 31.49
N LYS A 195 -46.24 -19.64 32.29
CA LYS A 195 -47.23 -19.37 33.34
C LYS A 195 -48.42 -18.55 32.85
N HIS A 196 -48.43 -18.13 31.58
CA HIS A 196 -49.44 -17.25 30.99
C HIS A 196 -49.67 -15.96 31.79
N ILE A 197 -48.58 -15.35 32.24
CA ILE A 197 -48.55 -14.09 33.01
C ILE A 197 -47.81 -13.01 32.23
N ARG A 198 -48.01 -11.74 32.61
CA ARG A 198 -47.33 -10.58 32.00
C ARG A 198 -46.47 -9.80 32.97
N HIS A 199 -46.49 -10.19 34.25
CA HIS A 199 -45.77 -9.55 35.34
C HIS A 199 -45.01 -10.61 36.15
N LEU A 200 -43.74 -10.34 36.42
CA LEU A 200 -42.89 -11.17 37.26
C LEU A 200 -42.32 -10.30 38.38
N GLY A 201 -42.39 -10.80 39.61
CA GLY A 201 -41.60 -10.26 40.71
C GLY A 201 -40.12 -10.51 40.48
N VAL A 202 -39.27 -9.57 40.87
CA VAL A 202 -37.82 -9.69 40.78
C VAL A 202 -37.27 -9.71 42.18
N THR A 203 -36.56 -10.78 42.55
CA THR A 203 -36.00 -10.95 43.89
C THR A 203 -34.49 -10.78 43.90
N GLY A 204 -33.99 -10.14 44.95
CA GLY A 204 -32.56 -10.02 45.24
C GLY A 204 -31.96 -11.32 45.78
N ARG A 205 -30.65 -11.28 46.07
CA ARG A 205 -29.91 -12.46 46.59
C ARG A 205 -30.37 -12.88 47.99
N THR A 206 -30.92 -11.95 48.75
CA THR A 206 -31.44 -12.11 50.12
C THR A 206 -32.92 -12.53 50.14
N GLY A 207 -33.56 -12.69 48.97
CA GLY A 207 -34.98 -13.02 48.84
C GLY A 207 -35.92 -11.82 48.96
N GLU A 208 -35.40 -10.61 49.15
CA GLU A 208 -36.19 -9.38 49.12
C GLU A 208 -36.75 -9.10 47.72
N LEU A 209 -37.97 -8.55 47.67
CA LEU A 209 -38.57 -8.13 46.41
C LEU A 209 -37.95 -6.80 45.97
N LEU A 210 -37.21 -6.83 44.86
CA LEU A 210 -36.57 -5.66 44.26
C LEU A 210 -37.50 -4.93 43.29
N GLY A 211 -38.38 -5.65 42.59
CA GLY A 211 -39.45 -5.03 41.82
C GLY A 211 -40.26 -5.92 40.91
N LEU A 212 -40.88 -5.32 39.89
CA LEU A 212 -41.64 -6.01 38.86
C LEU A 212 -40.96 -5.80 37.51
N VAL A 213 -40.99 -6.84 36.68
CA VAL A 213 -40.61 -6.76 35.27
C VAL A 213 -41.81 -7.16 34.40
N THR A 214 -41.98 -6.46 33.28
CA THR A 214 -43.04 -6.67 32.30
C THR A 214 -42.47 -6.92 30.90
N PHE A 215 -43.34 -7.34 29.97
CA PHE A 215 -42.98 -7.40 28.55
C PHE A 215 -42.57 -6.03 27.97
N SER A 216 -43.18 -4.94 28.45
CA SER A 216 -42.83 -3.58 27.99
C SER A 216 -41.41 -3.17 28.40
N ASP A 217 -40.97 -3.61 29.60
CA ASP A 217 -39.60 -3.34 30.07
C ASP A 217 -38.58 -4.10 29.23
N ILE A 218 -38.91 -5.34 28.84
CA ILE A 218 -38.10 -6.14 27.91
C ILE A 218 -38.01 -5.44 26.55
N LEU A 219 -39.13 -5.05 25.93
CA LEU A 219 -39.17 -4.36 24.62
C LEU A 219 -38.31 -3.08 24.59
N THR A 220 -38.41 -2.26 25.65
CA THR A 220 -37.66 -1.00 25.74
C THR A 220 -36.14 -1.23 25.72
N SER A 221 -35.69 -2.42 26.13
CA SER A 221 -34.28 -2.75 26.30
C SER A 221 -33.59 -3.30 25.04
N ILE A 222 -34.35 -3.85 24.08
CA ILE A 222 -33.82 -4.67 22.97
C ILE A 222 -33.38 -3.84 21.74
N GLU A 223 -34.05 -2.73 21.44
CA GLU A 223 -33.78 -1.99 20.19
C GLU A 223 -32.56 -1.07 20.24
N HIS A 224 -32.28 -0.47 21.40
CA HIS A 224 -31.20 0.50 21.53
C HIS A 224 -29.83 -0.13 21.23
N ASP A 225 -29.64 -1.40 21.62
CA ASP A 225 -28.35 -2.08 21.52
C ASP A 225 -28.14 -2.74 20.15
N TYR A 226 -29.21 -3.29 19.53
CA TYR A 226 -29.14 -3.89 18.20
C TYR A 226 -28.77 -2.86 17.12
N VAL A 227 -29.42 -1.69 17.15
CA VAL A 227 -29.14 -0.60 16.20
C VAL A 227 -27.73 -0.06 16.40
N HIS A 228 -27.26 0.03 17.64
CA HIS A 228 -25.90 0.48 17.95
C HIS A 228 -24.85 -0.50 17.41
N GLN A 229 -25.03 -1.81 17.62
CA GLN A 229 -24.08 -2.81 17.16
C GLN A 229 -24.02 -2.90 15.62
N LEU A 230 -25.18 -2.79 14.94
CA LEU A 230 -25.21 -2.76 13.47
C LEU A 230 -24.45 -1.56 12.90
N ARG A 231 -24.57 -0.38 13.52
CA ARG A 231 -23.84 0.83 13.11
C ARG A 231 -22.33 0.67 13.25
N GLU A 232 -21.86 0.04 14.32
CA GLU A 232 -20.43 -0.22 14.52
C GLU A 232 -19.88 -1.20 13.46
N THR A 233 -20.56 -2.33 13.21
CA THR A 233 -20.12 -3.29 12.17
C THR A 233 -20.10 -2.68 10.77
N LEU A 234 -21.06 -1.81 10.45
CA LEU A 234 -21.07 -1.10 9.16
C LEU A 234 -19.87 -0.16 9.03
N ARG A 235 -19.55 0.62 10.08
CA ARG A 235 -18.37 1.49 10.09
C ARG A 235 -17.07 0.72 9.91
N GLU A 236 -16.92 -0.42 10.60
CA GLU A 236 -15.74 -1.28 10.45
C GLU A 236 -15.59 -1.80 9.01
N ARG A 237 -16.69 -2.25 8.39
CA ARG A 237 -16.67 -2.68 6.99
C ARG A 237 -16.36 -1.55 6.02
N GLU A 238 -16.97 -0.38 6.19
CA GLU A 238 -16.70 0.79 5.36
C GLU A 238 -15.22 1.20 5.46
N HIS A 239 -14.65 1.19 6.67
CA HIS A 239 -13.25 1.50 6.88
C HIS A 239 -12.33 0.48 6.20
N SER A 240 -12.61 -0.82 6.34
CA SER A 240 -11.84 -1.88 5.70
C SER A 240 -11.88 -1.79 4.16
N LEU A 241 -13.06 -1.51 3.61
CA LEU A 241 -13.23 -1.30 2.16
C LEU A 241 -12.47 -0.06 1.68
N ALA A 242 -12.53 1.05 2.43
CA ALA A 242 -11.80 2.26 2.10
C ALA A 242 -10.27 2.03 2.08
N LEU A 243 -9.74 1.31 3.07
CA LEU A 243 -8.33 0.92 3.12
C LEU A 243 -7.95 0.02 1.93
N SER A 244 -8.75 -0.99 1.62
CA SER A 244 -8.49 -1.88 0.47
C SER A 244 -8.47 -1.11 -0.85
N LEU A 245 -9.42 -0.19 -1.06
CA LEU A 245 -9.46 0.66 -2.25
C LEU A 245 -8.26 1.60 -2.30
N GLN A 246 -7.83 2.15 -1.17
CA GLN A 246 -6.64 2.99 -1.09
C GLN A 246 -5.38 2.20 -1.44
N HIS A 247 -5.21 0.99 -0.90
CA HIS A 247 -4.08 0.11 -1.24
C HIS A 247 -4.06 -0.23 -2.74
N GLN A 248 -5.21 -0.56 -3.32
CA GLN A 248 -5.30 -0.86 -4.75
C GLN A 248 -4.96 0.36 -5.62
N ARG A 249 -5.42 1.55 -5.23
CA ARG A 249 -5.05 2.81 -5.92
C ARG A 249 -3.56 3.11 -5.82
N LEU A 250 -2.96 2.93 -4.65
CA LEU A 250 -1.52 3.12 -4.46
C LEU A 250 -0.71 2.13 -5.31
N ALA A 251 -1.07 0.85 -5.30
CA ALA A 251 -0.41 -0.17 -6.11
C ALA A 251 -0.49 0.16 -7.61
N THR A 252 -1.67 0.57 -8.10
CA THR A 252 -1.87 0.98 -9.50
C THR A 252 -1.00 2.20 -9.83
N LYS A 253 -0.96 3.20 -8.94
CA LYS A 253 -0.17 4.41 -9.15
C LYS A 253 1.33 4.12 -9.15
N VAL A 254 1.82 3.23 -8.28
CA VAL A 254 3.22 2.78 -8.31
C VAL A 254 3.53 2.08 -9.63
N PHE A 255 2.66 1.18 -10.09
CA PHE A 255 2.81 0.50 -11.37
C PHE A 255 2.89 1.49 -12.54
N GLU A 256 2.04 2.51 -12.57
CA GLU A 256 1.97 3.51 -13.65
C GLU A 256 3.07 4.58 -13.60
N SER A 257 3.51 4.98 -12.40
CA SER A 257 4.41 6.12 -12.19
C SER A 257 5.90 5.78 -12.12
N THR A 258 6.24 4.49 -12.10
CA THR A 258 7.63 4.03 -12.06
C THR A 258 8.32 4.28 -13.41
N LEU A 259 9.58 4.73 -13.37
CA LEU A 259 10.41 4.95 -14.57
C LEU A 259 10.98 3.65 -15.15
N GLU A 260 10.97 2.57 -14.37
CA GLU A 260 11.36 1.23 -14.79
C GLU A 260 10.22 0.54 -15.54
N GLY A 261 10.57 -0.19 -16.59
CA GLY A 261 9.63 -1.01 -17.34
C GLY A 261 9.19 -2.21 -16.51
N ILE A 262 7.89 -2.40 -16.38
CA ILE A 262 7.30 -3.55 -15.68
C ILE A 262 6.52 -4.38 -16.71
N VAL A 263 6.77 -5.69 -16.71
CA VAL A 263 6.03 -6.68 -17.49
C VAL A 263 5.56 -7.80 -16.57
N VAL A 264 4.30 -8.18 -16.70
CA VAL A 264 3.71 -9.30 -15.98
C VAL A 264 3.31 -10.36 -16.99
N THR A 265 3.73 -11.60 -16.75
CA THR A 265 3.39 -12.76 -17.58
C THR A 265 2.66 -13.81 -16.77
N ASN A 266 1.93 -14.70 -17.45
CA ASN A 266 1.39 -15.91 -16.83
C ASN A 266 2.48 -16.99 -16.63
N ALA A 267 2.11 -18.12 -16.04
CA ALA A 267 3.01 -19.26 -15.82
C ALA A 267 3.66 -19.82 -17.11
N GLN A 268 3.09 -19.58 -18.29
CA GLN A 268 3.63 -19.97 -19.60
C GLN A 268 4.45 -18.85 -20.27
N CYS A 269 4.79 -17.79 -19.53
CA CYS A 269 5.56 -16.64 -20.01
C CYS A 269 4.87 -15.82 -21.11
N ILE A 270 3.54 -15.84 -21.15
CA ILE A 270 2.74 -14.98 -22.03
C ILE A 270 2.44 -13.68 -21.29
N ILE A 271 2.73 -12.54 -21.92
CA ILE A 271 2.54 -11.21 -21.36
C ILE A 271 1.05 -10.92 -21.16
N GLU A 272 0.67 -10.63 -19.92
CA GLU A 272 -0.68 -10.27 -19.50
C GLU A 272 -0.84 -8.76 -19.24
N SER A 273 0.26 -8.09 -18.85
CA SER A 273 0.24 -6.65 -18.56
C SER A 273 1.62 -6.02 -18.70
N VAL A 274 1.66 -4.75 -19.08
CA VAL A 274 2.86 -3.90 -19.11
C VAL A 274 2.52 -2.50 -18.60
N ASN A 275 3.47 -1.84 -17.94
CA ASN A 275 3.28 -0.46 -17.48
C ASN A 275 3.62 0.59 -18.58
N PRO A 276 3.32 1.89 -18.36
CA PRO A 276 3.66 2.94 -19.32
C PRO A 276 5.17 3.06 -19.60
N ALA A 277 6.03 2.86 -18.60
CA ALA A 277 7.48 2.91 -18.78
C ALA A 277 8.01 1.80 -19.71
N PHE A 278 7.42 0.61 -19.69
CA PHE A 278 7.71 -0.44 -20.67
C PHE A 278 7.56 0.08 -22.10
N THR A 279 6.47 0.80 -22.36
CA THR A 279 6.18 1.36 -23.69
C THR A 279 7.18 2.45 -24.06
N GLN A 280 7.53 3.33 -23.11
CA GLN A 280 8.50 4.40 -23.31
C GLN A 280 9.91 3.86 -23.61
N ILE A 281 10.35 2.83 -22.90
CA ILE A 281 11.68 2.24 -23.06
C ILE A 281 11.74 1.40 -24.34
N THR A 282 10.80 0.47 -24.53
CA THR A 282 10.89 -0.50 -25.64
C THR A 282 10.36 0.04 -26.97
N GLY A 283 9.52 1.07 -26.93
CA GLY A 283 8.79 1.60 -28.09
C GLY A 283 7.61 0.75 -28.55
N TYR A 284 7.35 -0.39 -27.90
CA TYR A 284 6.17 -1.22 -28.17
C TYR A 284 4.99 -0.79 -27.31
N THR A 285 3.82 -0.67 -27.93
CA THR A 285 2.58 -0.41 -27.19
C THR A 285 2.07 -1.67 -26.51
N ALA A 286 1.27 -1.52 -25.44
CA ALA A 286 0.68 -2.65 -24.74
C ALA A 286 -0.08 -3.60 -25.69
N SER A 287 -0.90 -3.07 -26.60
CA SER A 287 -1.65 -3.87 -27.57
C SER A 287 -0.78 -4.69 -28.53
N GLU A 288 0.47 -4.29 -28.76
CA GLU A 288 1.40 -5.02 -29.63
C GLU A 288 2.09 -6.18 -28.93
N VAL A 289 2.17 -6.18 -27.59
CA VAL A 289 2.92 -7.17 -26.80
C VAL A 289 2.03 -8.08 -25.96
N LEU A 290 0.82 -7.65 -25.61
CA LEU A 290 -0.14 -8.48 -24.89
C LEU A 290 -0.42 -9.78 -25.66
N GLY A 291 -0.40 -10.92 -24.96
CA GLY A 291 -0.58 -12.25 -25.55
C GLY A 291 0.67 -12.81 -26.25
N LYS A 292 1.80 -12.11 -26.23
CA LYS A 292 3.09 -12.60 -26.77
C LYS A 292 4.06 -12.95 -25.66
N THR A 293 5.15 -13.61 -26.00
CA THR A 293 6.27 -13.86 -25.08
C THR A 293 7.27 -12.70 -25.10
N PRO A 294 8.04 -12.46 -24.02
CA PRO A 294 9.11 -11.45 -23.98
C PRO A 294 10.19 -11.58 -25.08
N ALA A 295 10.25 -12.72 -25.79
CA ALA A 295 11.12 -12.92 -26.94
C ALA A 295 10.93 -11.90 -28.07
N VAL A 296 9.82 -11.15 -28.11
CA VAL A 296 9.63 -10.02 -29.03
C VAL A 296 10.71 -8.93 -28.86
N LEU A 297 11.32 -8.84 -27.67
CA LEU A 297 12.41 -7.91 -27.37
C LEU A 297 13.80 -8.49 -27.65
N ALA A 298 13.92 -9.76 -28.04
CA ALA A 298 15.21 -10.42 -28.16
C ALA A 298 16.11 -9.76 -29.23
N SER A 299 17.32 -9.38 -28.84
CA SER A 299 18.30 -8.81 -29.77
C SER A 299 19.02 -9.85 -30.63
N GLY A 300 19.07 -11.11 -30.17
CA GLY A 300 19.90 -12.17 -30.76
C GLY A 300 21.37 -12.15 -30.31
N ARG A 301 21.76 -11.24 -29.40
CA ARG A 301 23.13 -11.17 -28.86
C ARG A 301 23.43 -12.26 -27.83
N HIS A 302 22.40 -12.76 -27.16
CA HIS A 302 22.50 -13.86 -26.19
C HIS A 302 22.08 -15.17 -26.84
N GLU A 303 22.89 -16.21 -26.65
CA GLU A 303 22.61 -17.55 -27.18
C GLU A 303 21.68 -18.35 -26.24
N ALA A 304 21.12 -19.46 -26.76
CA ALA A 304 20.22 -20.33 -25.99
C ALA A 304 20.77 -20.81 -24.63
N PRO A 305 22.07 -21.10 -24.44
CA PRO A 305 22.63 -21.46 -23.14
C PRO A 305 22.44 -20.38 -22.06
N PHE A 306 22.50 -19.10 -22.43
CA PHE A 306 22.30 -17.99 -21.49
C PHE A 306 20.90 -18.02 -20.89
N TYR A 307 19.88 -18.12 -21.74
CA TYR A 307 18.48 -18.17 -21.30
C TYR A 307 18.17 -19.43 -20.49
N ARG A 308 18.78 -20.58 -20.82
CA ARG A 308 18.63 -21.79 -19.99
C ARG A 308 19.15 -21.58 -18.58
N LYS A 309 20.36 -21.01 -18.44
CA LYS A 309 20.94 -20.70 -17.13
C LYS A 309 20.07 -19.71 -16.34
N MET A 310 19.55 -18.67 -17.00
CA MET A 310 18.61 -17.73 -16.38
C MET A 310 17.39 -18.44 -15.77
N TRP A 311 16.76 -19.36 -16.52
CA TRP A 311 15.60 -20.12 -16.03
C TRP A 311 15.96 -21.09 -14.91
N GLU A 312 17.13 -21.74 -14.98
CA GLU A 312 17.66 -22.60 -13.90
C GLU A 312 17.87 -21.80 -12.61
N ASP A 313 18.54 -20.65 -12.69
CA ASP A 313 18.80 -19.75 -11.57
C ASP A 313 17.48 -19.25 -10.95
N LEU A 314 16.52 -18.84 -11.77
CA LEU A 314 15.18 -18.42 -11.33
C LEU A 314 14.43 -19.54 -10.59
N SER A 315 14.53 -20.77 -11.09
CA SER A 315 13.87 -21.93 -10.48
C SER A 315 14.49 -22.32 -9.14
N THR A 316 15.81 -22.14 -9.00
CA THR A 316 16.58 -22.57 -7.81
C THR A 316 16.55 -21.52 -6.72
N ASN A 317 16.73 -20.24 -7.07
CA ASN A 317 16.90 -19.13 -6.11
C ASN A 317 15.60 -18.36 -5.85
N GLY A 318 14.54 -18.64 -6.62
CA GLY A 318 13.25 -17.94 -6.50
C GLY A 318 13.24 -16.51 -7.03
N HIS A 319 14.33 -16.04 -7.65
CA HIS A 319 14.45 -14.78 -8.37
C HIS A 319 15.63 -14.86 -9.35
N TRP A 320 15.64 -13.99 -10.36
CA TRP A 320 16.79 -13.80 -11.25
C TRP A 320 17.06 -12.32 -11.45
N GLN A 321 18.33 -11.95 -11.56
CA GLN A 321 18.73 -10.59 -11.91
C GLN A 321 19.97 -10.61 -12.80
N GLY A 322 20.03 -9.72 -13.79
CA GLY A 322 21.21 -9.60 -14.64
C GLY A 322 21.05 -8.64 -15.81
N GLU A 323 22.14 -8.48 -16.54
CA GLU A 323 22.18 -7.66 -17.76
C GLU A 323 21.68 -8.47 -18.97
N ILE A 324 20.73 -7.91 -19.71
CA ILE A 324 20.24 -8.44 -20.99
C ILE A 324 20.41 -7.37 -22.07
N TRP A 325 20.69 -7.81 -23.30
CA TRP A 325 20.67 -6.95 -24.46
C TRP A 325 19.40 -7.20 -25.25
N ASN A 326 18.54 -6.19 -25.34
CA ASN A 326 17.26 -6.26 -26.03
C ASN A 326 17.23 -5.30 -27.22
N ARG A 327 16.17 -5.41 -28.01
CA ARG A 327 15.92 -4.64 -29.21
C ARG A 327 14.62 -3.87 -29.08
N ARG A 328 14.69 -2.55 -29.25
CA ARG A 328 13.50 -1.68 -29.30
C ARG A 328 12.71 -1.94 -30.59
N ARG A 329 11.47 -1.45 -30.63
CA ARG A 329 10.64 -1.46 -31.86
C ARG A 329 11.31 -0.75 -33.05
N SER A 330 12.15 0.26 -32.78
CA SER A 330 12.96 0.96 -33.80
C SER A 330 14.07 0.10 -34.42
N GLY A 331 14.41 -1.04 -33.81
CA GLY A 331 15.54 -1.90 -34.20
C GLY A 331 16.83 -1.63 -33.42
N GLU A 332 16.89 -0.54 -32.64
CA GLU A 332 18.02 -0.20 -31.76
C GLU A 332 18.27 -1.28 -30.72
N ILE A 333 19.51 -1.71 -30.57
CA ILE A 333 19.94 -2.67 -29.55
C ILE A 333 20.41 -1.90 -28.33
N TYR A 334 19.88 -2.23 -27.15
CA TYR A 334 20.19 -1.54 -25.89
C TYR A 334 20.42 -2.54 -24.76
N PRO A 335 21.31 -2.24 -23.80
CA PRO A 335 21.45 -3.00 -22.58
C PRO A 335 20.38 -2.60 -21.57
N GLU A 336 19.80 -3.59 -20.91
CA GLU A 336 18.91 -3.42 -19.76
C GLU A 336 19.39 -4.23 -18.57
N TRP A 337 19.12 -3.72 -17.38
CA TRP A 337 19.19 -4.51 -16.15
C TRP A 337 17.80 -5.06 -15.86
N LEU A 338 17.63 -6.38 -15.85
CA LEU A 338 16.36 -7.05 -15.66
C LEU A 338 16.36 -7.87 -14.37
N THR A 339 15.28 -7.74 -13.60
CA THR A 339 14.97 -8.58 -12.44
C THR A 339 13.67 -9.33 -12.69
N ILE A 340 13.65 -10.63 -12.46
CA ILE A 340 12.48 -11.50 -12.63
C ILE A 340 12.14 -12.16 -11.28
N ASN A 341 10.88 -12.01 -10.85
CA ASN A 341 10.35 -12.64 -9.65
C ASN A 341 9.09 -13.48 -9.97
N PRO A 342 9.00 -14.74 -9.52
CA PRO A 342 7.79 -15.53 -9.62
C PRO A 342 6.77 -15.12 -8.55
N VAL A 343 5.51 -15.03 -8.94
CA VAL A 343 4.37 -14.85 -8.02
C VAL A 343 3.69 -16.20 -7.85
N ARG A 344 3.45 -16.59 -6.60
CA ARG A 344 2.86 -17.88 -6.24
C ARG A 344 1.49 -17.71 -5.61
N ASN A 345 0.60 -18.65 -5.86
CA ASN A 345 -0.68 -18.76 -5.17
C ASN A 345 -0.52 -19.37 -3.77
N GLU A 346 -1.62 -19.47 -3.02
CA GLU A 346 -1.67 -20.05 -1.66
C GLU A 346 -1.18 -21.51 -1.61
N THR A 347 -1.23 -22.24 -2.74
CA THR A 347 -0.75 -23.62 -2.85
C THR A 347 0.74 -23.72 -3.23
N GLY A 348 1.44 -22.59 -3.36
CA GLY A 348 2.86 -22.53 -3.73
C GLY A 348 3.15 -22.66 -5.24
N GLN A 349 2.11 -22.80 -6.07
CA GLN A 349 2.25 -22.89 -7.53
C GLN A 349 2.50 -21.50 -8.12
N ILE A 350 3.41 -21.42 -9.10
CA ILE A 350 3.68 -20.18 -9.82
C ILE A 350 2.49 -19.86 -10.71
N VAL A 351 1.92 -18.67 -10.54
CA VAL A 351 0.80 -18.16 -11.35
C VAL A 351 1.27 -17.11 -12.35
N ASN A 352 2.28 -16.31 -11.97
CA ASN A 352 2.80 -15.23 -12.80
C ASN A 352 4.31 -15.07 -12.63
N TYR A 353 4.95 -14.40 -13.60
CA TYR A 353 6.26 -13.81 -13.43
C TYR A 353 6.18 -12.30 -13.59
N VAL A 354 6.87 -11.57 -12.71
CA VAL A 354 7.01 -10.11 -12.78
C VAL A 354 8.44 -9.79 -13.17
N GLY A 355 8.62 -9.21 -14.36
CA GLY A 355 9.87 -8.65 -14.84
C GLY A 355 9.90 -7.15 -14.64
N VAL A 356 10.95 -6.64 -14.00
CA VAL A 356 11.22 -5.21 -13.85
C VAL A 356 12.57 -4.90 -14.47
N PHE A 357 12.62 -3.96 -15.41
CA PHE A 357 13.86 -3.60 -16.09
C PHE A 357 14.09 -2.10 -16.21
N SER A 358 15.37 -1.75 -16.25
CA SER A 358 15.85 -0.39 -16.45
C SER A 358 16.82 -0.35 -17.63
N ASP A 359 16.68 0.68 -18.47
CA ASP A 359 17.61 0.96 -19.55
C ASP A 359 18.92 1.53 -18.99
N ILE A 360 20.01 0.78 -19.13
CA ILE A 360 21.32 1.16 -18.59
C ILE A 360 22.24 1.74 -19.66
N THR A 361 21.73 2.08 -20.86
CA THR A 361 22.53 2.61 -21.98
C THR A 361 23.34 3.83 -21.56
N LYS A 362 22.69 4.82 -20.92
CA LYS A 362 23.36 6.05 -20.46
C LYS A 362 24.40 5.77 -19.38
N ARG A 363 24.12 4.83 -18.49
CA ARG A 363 25.06 4.43 -17.42
C ARG A 363 26.32 3.82 -18.04
N LYS A 364 26.16 2.88 -18.98
CA LYS A 364 27.29 2.27 -19.69
C LYS A 364 28.09 3.26 -20.52
N ALA A 365 27.42 4.14 -21.25
CA ALA A 365 28.12 5.18 -22.00
C ALA A 365 28.93 6.11 -21.07
N ALA A 366 28.40 6.43 -19.88
CA ALA A 366 29.12 7.22 -18.89
C ALA A 366 30.30 6.44 -18.27
N GLU A 367 30.13 5.15 -18.00
CA GLU A 367 31.21 4.25 -17.52
C GLU A 367 32.33 4.14 -18.56
N GLU A 368 32.00 3.91 -19.84
CA GLU A 368 32.96 3.87 -20.94
C GLU A 368 33.67 5.22 -21.12
N GLN A 369 32.93 6.34 -21.06
CA GLN A 369 33.53 7.67 -21.13
C GLN A 369 34.46 7.95 -19.95
N MET A 370 34.08 7.54 -18.74
CA MET A 370 34.95 7.65 -17.56
C MET A 370 36.21 6.80 -17.71
N GLN A 371 36.10 5.57 -18.21
CA GLN A 371 37.26 4.72 -18.50
C GLN A 371 38.15 5.36 -19.55
N PHE A 372 37.57 5.89 -20.63
CA PHE A 372 38.33 6.60 -21.66
C PHE A 372 39.09 7.79 -21.07
N LEU A 373 38.42 8.66 -20.30
CA LEU A 373 39.05 9.82 -19.65
C LEU A 373 40.09 9.45 -18.58
N ALA A 374 39.98 8.26 -17.96
CA ALA A 374 40.97 7.77 -17.01
C ALA A 374 42.29 7.38 -17.67
N TYR A 375 42.25 6.98 -18.95
CA TYR A 375 43.41 6.45 -19.69
C TYR A 375 43.86 7.33 -20.87
N HIS A 376 43.07 8.33 -21.26
CA HIS A 376 43.35 9.24 -22.37
C HIS A 376 43.39 10.70 -21.91
N ASP A 377 44.16 11.52 -22.61
CA ASP A 377 44.18 12.97 -22.48
C ASP A 377 42.87 13.56 -23.05
N GLY A 378 42.16 14.32 -22.22
CA GLY A 378 40.88 14.92 -22.57
C GLY A 378 40.92 15.94 -23.71
N LEU A 379 42.10 16.50 -24.06
CA LEU A 379 42.22 17.45 -25.16
C LEU A 379 42.55 16.77 -26.49
N THR A 380 43.52 15.85 -26.49
CA THR A 380 44.06 15.24 -27.72
C THR A 380 43.48 13.86 -28.04
N GLY A 381 42.84 13.19 -27.07
CA GLY A 381 42.36 11.82 -27.19
C GLY A 381 43.48 10.76 -27.21
N LEU A 382 44.75 11.16 -27.15
CA LEU A 382 45.89 10.25 -27.04
C LEU A 382 45.92 9.60 -25.66
N PRO A 383 46.54 8.41 -25.51
CA PRO A 383 46.93 7.86 -24.22
C PRO A 383 47.55 8.90 -23.29
N ASN A 384 47.11 8.91 -22.04
CA ASN A 384 47.71 9.72 -20.99
C ASN A 384 48.91 9.00 -20.37
N ARG A 385 49.54 9.63 -19.36
CA ARG A 385 50.69 9.05 -18.65
C ARG A 385 50.45 7.65 -18.09
N GLY A 386 49.26 7.38 -17.56
CA GLY A 386 48.92 6.07 -16.99
C GLY A 386 48.92 4.98 -18.05
N LEU A 387 48.18 5.19 -19.14
CA LEU A 387 48.10 4.23 -20.24
C LEU A 387 49.44 4.08 -20.99
N PHE A 388 50.21 5.17 -21.12
CA PHE A 388 51.55 5.12 -21.70
C PHE A 388 52.48 4.20 -20.92
N LEU A 389 52.56 4.37 -19.59
CA LEU A 389 53.44 3.55 -18.75
C LEU A 389 53.03 2.07 -18.78
N ASP A 390 51.73 1.79 -18.73
CA ASP A 390 51.19 0.43 -18.86
C ASP A 390 51.65 -0.23 -20.17
N ARG A 391 51.47 0.46 -21.31
CA ARG A 391 51.94 -0.02 -22.62
C ARG A 391 53.45 -0.18 -22.67
N LEU A 392 54.22 0.73 -22.07
CA LEU A 392 55.68 0.63 -22.03
C LEU A 392 56.15 -0.58 -21.20
N HIS A 393 55.51 -0.85 -20.06
CA HIS A 393 55.75 -2.07 -19.28
C HIS A 393 55.50 -3.32 -20.12
N HIS A 394 54.37 -3.36 -20.84
CA HIS A 394 54.04 -4.46 -21.74
C HIS A 394 55.06 -4.62 -22.88
N ALA A 395 55.43 -3.54 -23.55
CA ALA A 395 56.40 -3.52 -24.64
C ALA A 395 57.78 -4.01 -24.19
N VAL A 396 58.30 -3.51 -23.06
CA VAL A 396 59.58 -3.94 -22.49
C VAL A 396 59.55 -5.43 -22.13
N ALA A 397 58.47 -5.90 -21.49
CA ALA A 397 58.34 -7.31 -21.12
C ALA A 397 58.26 -8.24 -22.36
N TYR A 398 57.58 -7.79 -23.42
CA TYR A 398 57.53 -8.51 -24.70
C TYR A 398 58.90 -8.54 -25.39
N ALA A 399 59.57 -7.39 -25.46
CA ALA A 399 60.88 -7.23 -26.06
C ALA A 399 61.95 -8.07 -25.36
N HIS A 400 61.95 -8.11 -24.02
CA HIS A 400 62.83 -8.97 -23.24
C HIS A 400 62.67 -10.45 -23.60
N ARG A 401 61.44 -10.94 -23.78
CA ARG A 401 61.19 -12.34 -24.17
C ARG A 401 61.63 -12.66 -25.59
N ASN A 402 61.47 -11.72 -26.51
CA ASN A 402 61.70 -11.92 -27.94
C ASN A 402 63.06 -11.41 -28.43
N ARG A 403 63.90 -10.87 -27.53
CA ARG A 403 65.17 -10.21 -27.86
C ARG A 403 65.00 -9.10 -28.91
N ALA A 404 63.92 -8.34 -28.80
CA ALA A 404 63.66 -7.17 -29.64
C ALA A 404 64.07 -5.89 -28.91
N MET A 405 64.20 -4.79 -29.65
CA MET A 405 64.43 -3.46 -29.09
C MET A 405 63.13 -2.66 -29.01
N VAL A 406 63.06 -1.76 -28.03
CA VAL A 406 61.98 -0.77 -27.87
C VAL A 406 62.63 0.60 -27.79
N ALA A 407 62.13 1.57 -28.56
CA ALA A 407 62.57 2.95 -28.46
C ALA A 407 61.50 3.80 -27.80
N VAL A 408 61.91 4.62 -26.83
CA VAL A 408 61.06 5.64 -26.21
C VAL A 408 61.52 7.00 -26.68
N MET A 409 60.60 7.76 -27.25
CA MET A 409 60.84 9.14 -27.67
C MET A 409 60.10 10.08 -26.75
N PHE A 410 60.78 11.12 -26.29
CA PHE A 410 60.21 12.25 -25.55
C PHE A 410 60.29 13.49 -26.43
N ILE A 411 59.16 14.14 -26.66
CA ILE A 411 58.98 15.22 -27.64
C ILE A 411 58.41 16.42 -26.91
N ASP A 412 59.08 17.57 -26.99
CA ASP A 412 58.59 18.85 -26.48
C ASP A 412 58.44 19.83 -27.65
N LEU A 413 57.31 20.54 -27.70
CA LEU A 413 57.07 21.56 -28.72
C LEU A 413 57.81 22.86 -28.36
N ASP A 414 58.73 23.26 -29.23
CA ASP A 414 59.49 24.47 -29.03
C ASP A 414 58.58 25.70 -29.15
N ASN A 415 58.77 26.68 -28.26
CA ASN A 415 58.04 27.96 -28.24
C ASN A 415 56.51 27.86 -28.12
N PHE A 416 55.97 26.77 -27.54
CA PHE A 416 54.53 26.64 -27.32
C PHE A 416 53.95 27.71 -26.38
N LYS A 417 54.66 28.04 -25.28
CA LYS A 417 54.19 29.04 -24.31
C LYS A 417 53.98 30.44 -24.92
N PRO A 418 54.92 31.02 -25.68
CA PRO A 418 54.68 32.28 -26.40
C PRO A 418 53.45 32.27 -27.32
N ILE A 419 53.12 31.13 -27.94
CA ILE A 419 51.93 31.00 -28.79
C ILE A 419 50.66 31.14 -27.95
N ASN A 420 50.59 30.46 -26.80
CA ASN A 420 49.48 30.62 -25.85
C ASN A 420 49.34 32.06 -25.34
N ASP A 421 50.47 32.69 -25.00
CA ASP A 421 50.49 34.05 -24.46
C ASP A 421 50.07 35.10 -25.51
N THR A 422 50.29 34.83 -26.80
CA THR A 422 50.02 35.78 -27.90
C THR A 422 48.67 35.56 -28.59
N LEU A 423 48.30 34.30 -28.83
CA LEU A 423 47.12 33.90 -29.60
C LEU A 423 46.00 33.30 -28.73
N GLY A 424 46.25 33.13 -27.43
CA GLY A 424 45.31 32.60 -26.46
C GLY A 424 45.32 31.07 -26.38
N HIS A 425 44.86 30.55 -25.23
CA HIS A 425 44.84 29.11 -24.95
C HIS A 425 44.00 28.30 -25.94
N HIS A 426 42.94 28.88 -26.52
CA HIS A 426 42.12 28.17 -27.50
C HIS A 426 42.90 27.78 -28.77
N VAL A 427 43.75 28.68 -29.27
CA VAL A 427 44.59 28.44 -30.45
C VAL A 427 45.69 27.42 -30.13
N GLY A 428 46.27 27.49 -28.92
CA GLY A 428 47.22 26.48 -28.46
C GLY A 428 46.60 25.10 -28.28
N ASP A 429 45.37 25.01 -27.80
CA ASP A 429 44.65 23.74 -27.67
C ASP A 429 44.39 23.10 -29.04
N GLN A 430 43.96 23.89 -30.04
CA GLN A 430 43.81 23.41 -31.42
C GLN A 430 45.16 22.98 -32.02
N LEU A 431 46.24 23.72 -31.73
CA LEU A 431 47.59 23.36 -32.16
C LEU A 431 48.02 22.00 -31.61
N LEU A 432 47.78 21.74 -30.33
CA LEU A 432 48.07 20.45 -29.70
C LEU A 432 47.26 19.30 -30.34
N GLN A 433 46.00 19.55 -30.71
CA GLN A 433 45.16 18.57 -31.41
C GLN A 433 45.71 18.24 -32.81
N VAL A 434 46.14 19.24 -33.58
CA VAL A 434 46.72 19.01 -34.91
C VAL A 434 48.08 18.31 -34.80
N VAL A 435 48.91 18.68 -33.82
CA VAL A 435 50.17 18.00 -33.51
C VAL A 435 49.92 16.54 -33.16
N ALA A 436 48.96 16.24 -32.29
CA ALA A 436 48.59 14.88 -31.92
C ALA A 436 48.19 14.04 -33.14
N GLN A 437 47.38 14.60 -34.03
CA GLN A 437 46.97 13.94 -35.29
C GLN A 437 48.17 13.67 -36.21
N ARG A 438 49.08 14.63 -36.37
CA ARG A 438 50.29 14.50 -37.19
C ARG A 438 51.25 13.45 -36.64
N LEU A 439 51.42 13.41 -35.31
CA LEU A 439 52.23 12.39 -34.64
C LEU A 439 51.64 10.99 -34.82
N ALA A 440 50.34 10.83 -34.58
CA ALA A 440 49.64 9.56 -34.76
C ALA A 440 49.70 9.05 -36.21
N ALA A 441 49.61 9.94 -37.21
CA ALA A 441 49.74 9.59 -38.62
C ALA A 441 51.19 9.28 -39.06
N SER A 442 52.19 9.69 -38.27
CA SER A 442 53.60 9.50 -38.60
C SER A 442 54.13 8.11 -38.22
N VAL A 443 53.47 7.45 -37.26
CA VAL A 443 53.83 6.14 -36.70
C VAL A 443 52.89 5.02 -37.18
N ARG A 444 53.24 3.77 -36.90
CA ARG A 444 52.41 2.60 -37.27
C ARG A 444 51.32 2.36 -36.22
N GLU A 445 50.29 1.59 -36.56
CA GLU A 445 49.22 1.21 -35.63
C GLU A 445 49.74 0.43 -34.40
N ALA A 446 50.85 -0.29 -34.56
CA ALA A 446 51.52 -1.01 -33.46
C ALA A 446 52.29 -0.09 -32.50
N ASP A 447 52.59 1.15 -32.91
CA ASP A 447 53.32 2.12 -32.09
C ASP A 447 52.34 2.94 -31.25
N THR A 448 52.79 3.40 -30.08
CA THR A 448 51.94 4.17 -29.16
C THR A 448 52.40 5.62 -29.13
N VAL A 449 51.51 6.56 -29.43
CA VAL A 449 51.71 8.01 -29.20
C VAL A 449 50.91 8.41 -27.96
N ALA A 450 51.50 9.16 -27.04
CA ALA A 450 50.87 9.61 -25.80
C ALA A 450 51.17 11.08 -25.54
N ARG A 451 50.33 11.74 -24.73
CA ARG A 451 50.58 13.09 -24.20
C ARG A 451 50.66 13.04 -22.69
N LEU A 452 51.81 13.43 -22.15
CA LEU A 452 52.08 13.38 -20.70
C LEU A 452 51.53 14.61 -19.96
N GLY A 453 51.45 15.74 -20.65
CA GLY A 453 50.92 17.01 -20.13
C GLY A 453 51.52 18.20 -20.88
N GLY A 454 50.86 19.36 -20.84
CA GLY A 454 51.39 20.58 -21.47
C GLY A 454 51.68 20.40 -22.97
N ASP A 455 52.91 20.66 -23.37
CA ASP A 455 53.48 20.51 -24.72
C ASP A 455 54.31 19.22 -24.90
N GLU A 456 54.24 18.29 -23.95
CA GLU A 456 55.06 17.08 -23.91
C GLU A 456 54.32 15.86 -24.48
N PHE A 457 54.85 15.31 -25.57
CA PHE A 457 54.40 14.09 -26.22
C PHE A 457 55.43 12.98 -26.07
N THR A 458 54.99 11.73 -26.08
CA THR A 458 55.86 10.56 -26.06
C THR A 458 55.45 9.53 -27.08
N ILE A 459 56.43 8.78 -27.58
CA ILE A 459 56.19 7.70 -28.54
C ILE A 459 56.92 6.44 -28.06
N ILE A 460 56.23 5.31 -28.12
CA ILE A 460 56.79 3.97 -27.97
C ILE A 460 56.85 3.34 -29.36
N LEU A 461 58.04 3.03 -29.83
CA LEU A 461 58.25 2.23 -31.03
C LEU A 461 58.55 0.79 -30.61
N GLU A 462 57.69 -0.14 -31.04
CA GLU A 462 57.78 -1.54 -30.66
C GLU A 462 58.44 -2.39 -31.77
N SER A 463 59.04 -3.52 -31.37
CA SER A 463 59.56 -4.55 -32.30
C SER A 463 60.57 -4.02 -33.32
N ILE A 464 61.51 -3.17 -32.87
CA ILE A 464 62.58 -2.66 -33.73
C ILE A 464 63.61 -3.77 -33.95
N ALA A 465 63.85 -4.11 -35.22
CA ALA A 465 64.81 -5.15 -35.62
C ALA A 465 66.25 -4.62 -35.74
N ASP A 466 66.42 -3.37 -36.19
CA ASP A 466 67.71 -2.68 -36.30
C ASP A 466 67.53 -1.19 -35.93
N GLY A 467 68.47 -0.64 -35.15
CA GLY A 467 68.41 0.75 -34.67
C GLY A 467 68.58 1.79 -35.78
N GLY A 468 69.00 1.38 -36.98
CA GLY A 468 69.18 2.25 -38.15
C GLY A 468 67.89 2.89 -38.69
N ASP A 469 66.71 2.34 -38.38
CA ASP A 469 65.42 2.86 -38.86
C ASP A 469 64.89 4.02 -38.00
N ILE A 470 65.38 4.15 -36.76
CA ILE A 470 64.89 5.12 -35.78
C ILE A 470 65.16 6.57 -36.23
N PRO A 471 66.37 6.95 -36.69
CA PRO A 471 66.63 8.30 -37.18
C PRO A 471 65.72 8.71 -38.35
N LEU A 472 65.36 7.77 -39.23
CA LEU A 472 64.48 8.05 -40.38
C LEU A 472 63.05 8.39 -39.92
N ILE A 473 62.52 7.64 -38.95
CA ILE A 473 61.19 7.88 -38.36
C ILE A 473 61.17 9.22 -37.63
N VAL A 474 62.23 9.52 -36.86
CA VAL A 474 62.34 10.77 -36.10
C VAL A 474 62.45 11.98 -37.03
N GLN A 475 63.26 11.89 -38.09
CA GLN A 475 63.36 12.96 -39.07
C GLN A 475 62.01 13.20 -39.76
N LYS A 476 61.30 12.13 -40.14
CA LYS A 476 59.94 12.23 -40.69
C LYS A 476 58.99 12.96 -39.72
N ILE A 477 59.07 12.68 -38.43
CA ILE A 477 58.25 13.36 -37.41
C ILE A 477 58.60 14.85 -37.36
N ILE A 478 59.88 15.21 -37.29
CA ILE A 478 60.34 16.62 -37.26
C ILE A 478 59.86 17.37 -38.51
N ASP A 479 60.04 16.79 -39.69
CA ASP A 479 59.63 17.40 -40.96
C ASP A 479 58.11 17.60 -41.02
N THR A 480 57.35 16.63 -40.53
CA THR A 480 55.87 16.68 -40.50
C THR A 480 55.36 17.73 -39.51
N LEU A 481 56.01 17.89 -38.36
CA LEU A 481 55.67 18.93 -37.37
C LEU A 481 56.05 20.33 -37.86
N SER A 482 57.16 20.44 -38.58
CA SER A 482 57.69 21.73 -39.10
C SER A 482 56.86 22.32 -40.25
N CYS A 483 55.98 21.52 -40.89
CA CYS A 483 55.06 22.05 -41.89
C CYS A 483 54.07 23.06 -41.26
N PRO A 484 53.83 24.24 -41.88
CA PRO A 484 52.85 25.20 -41.39
C PRO A 484 51.48 24.57 -41.14
N MET A 485 50.80 25.03 -40.09
CA MET A 485 49.46 24.61 -39.71
C MET A 485 48.54 25.82 -39.76
N SER A 486 47.45 25.74 -40.50
CA SER A 486 46.43 26.80 -40.53
C SER A 486 45.43 26.56 -39.40
N ILE A 487 45.44 27.43 -38.39
CA ILE A 487 44.63 27.33 -37.17
C ILE A 487 43.94 28.67 -36.96
N ASP A 488 42.60 28.67 -37.00
CA ASP A 488 41.76 29.87 -36.85
C ASP A 488 42.19 31.06 -37.74
N GLY A 489 42.65 30.78 -38.97
CA GLY A 489 43.11 31.78 -39.93
C GLY A 489 44.55 32.27 -39.74
N HIS A 490 45.30 31.71 -38.79
CA HIS A 490 46.73 31.95 -38.58
C HIS A 490 47.56 30.79 -39.13
N ASP A 491 48.63 31.10 -39.88
CA ASP A 491 49.63 30.11 -40.27
C ASP A 491 50.70 30.03 -39.18
N ILE A 492 50.68 28.94 -38.42
CA ILE A 492 51.59 28.69 -37.28
C ILE A 492 52.56 27.58 -37.67
N SER A 493 53.84 27.81 -37.48
CA SER A 493 54.88 26.80 -37.59
C SER A 493 55.49 26.54 -36.21
N VAL A 494 55.50 25.28 -35.79
CA VAL A 494 56.19 24.84 -34.58
C VAL A 494 57.32 23.87 -34.93
N THR A 495 58.36 23.90 -34.12
CA THR A 495 59.42 22.90 -34.16
C THR A 495 59.33 22.01 -32.92
N ALA A 496 60.01 20.87 -32.94
CA ALA A 496 60.03 19.97 -31.80
C ALA A 496 61.46 19.57 -31.44
N SER A 497 61.70 19.46 -30.14
CA SER A 497 62.93 18.90 -29.58
C SER A 497 62.66 17.46 -29.14
N ILE A 498 63.43 16.49 -29.64
CA ILE A 498 63.17 15.06 -29.42
C ILE A 498 64.35 14.39 -28.71
N GLY A 499 64.08 13.70 -27.60
CA GLY A 499 65.03 12.82 -26.92
C GLY A 499 64.65 11.36 -27.11
N ILE A 500 65.62 10.49 -27.34
CA ILE A 500 65.38 9.07 -27.66
C ILE A 500 66.18 8.22 -26.68
N SER A 501 65.54 7.21 -26.10
CA SER A 501 66.20 6.14 -25.33
C SER A 501 65.83 4.76 -25.88
N LEU A 502 66.74 3.81 -25.73
CA LEU A 502 66.63 2.47 -26.29
C LEU A 502 66.67 1.41 -25.17
N TYR A 503 65.70 0.49 -25.19
CA TYR A 503 65.78 -0.76 -24.44
C TYR A 503 66.46 -1.82 -25.31
N PRO A 504 67.45 -2.58 -24.79
CA PRO A 504 67.91 -2.64 -23.40
C PRO A 504 69.08 -1.72 -23.01
N ASP A 505 69.62 -0.93 -23.95
CA ASP A 505 70.92 -0.24 -23.79
C ASP A 505 70.92 0.91 -22.77
N ASP A 506 69.85 1.72 -22.74
CA ASP A 506 69.76 2.93 -21.93
C ASP A 506 69.04 2.73 -20.58
N GLY A 507 68.34 1.60 -20.41
CA GLY A 507 67.60 1.28 -19.19
C GLY A 507 66.91 -0.07 -19.25
N GLN A 508 66.66 -0.67 -18.08
CA GLN A 508 65.99 -1.98 -17.97
C GLN A 508 64.55 -1.87 -17.45
N GLN A 509 64.16 -0.70 -16.92
CA GLN A 509 62.82 -0.42 -16.44
C GLN A 509 62.21 0.77 -17.22
N PRO A 510 60.89 0.80 -17.43
CA PRO A 510 60.19 1.90 -18.11
C PRO A 510 60.53 3.30 -17.58
N ASP A 511 60.62 3.47 -16.25
CA ASP A 511 60.96 4.75 -15.63
C ASP A 511 62.38 5.23 -15.98
N ASP A 512 63.33 4.30 -16.12
CA ASP A 512 64.71 4.62 -16.49
C ASP A 512 64.77 5.09 -17.95
N LEU A 513 64.07 4.39 -18.85
CA LEU A 513 63.97 4.76 -20.26
C LEU A 513 63.34 6.14 -20.43
N LEU A 514 62.27 6.42 -19.70
CA LEU A 514 61.58 7.70 -19.76
C LEU A 514 62.47 8.85 -19.27
N LYS A 515 63.18 8.66 -18.15
CA LYS A 515 64.15 9.65 -17.62
C LYS A 515 65.32 9.90 -18.58
N CYS A 516 65.82 8.85 -19.23
CA CYS A 516 66.90 8.97 -20.20
C CYS A 516 66.43 9.74 -21.45
N ALA A 517 65.23 9.46 -21.94
CA ALA A 517 64.63 10.18 -23.07
C ALA A 517 64.38 11.66 -22.74
N ASP A 518 63.83 11.98 -21.56
CA ASP A 518 63.65 13.36 -21.10
C ASP A 518 64.99 14.13 -21.00
N THR A 519 66.02 13.49 -20.46
CA THR A 519 67.37 14.08 -20.38
C THR A 519 67.94 14.39 -21.77
N ALA A 520 67.79 13.45 -22.71
CA ALA A 520 68.25 13.64 -24.10
C ALA A 520 67.48 14.77 -24.80
N MET A 521 66.17 14.87 -24.57
CA MET A 521 65.30 15.92 -25.11
C MET A 521 65.71 17.30 -24.57
N TYR A 522 65.98 17.42 -23.28
CA TYR A 522 66.42 18.67 -22.67
C TYR A 522 67.74 19.17 -23.27
N LEU A 523 68.68 18.26 -23.55
CA LEU A 523 69.94 18.59 -24.22
C LEU A 523 69.73 18.96 -25.70
N ALA A 524 68.77 18.35 -26.38
CA ALA A 524 68.37 18.74 -27.74
C ALA A 524 67.84 20.18 -27.75
N LYS A 525 66.97 20.54 -26.79
CA LYS A 525 66.44 21.90 -26.61
C LYS A 525 67.54 22.93 -26.37
N LYS A 526 68.53 22.61 -25.54
CA LYS A 526 69.72 23.48 -25.31
C LYS A 526 70.62 23.64 -26.53
N SER A 527 70.61 22.70 -27.46
CA SER A 527 71.54 22.67 -28.59
C SER A 527 71.02 23.45 -29.82
N GLY A 528 69.91 24.19 -29.71
CA GLY A 528 69.38 25.04 -30.77
C GLY A 528 67.93 24.76 -31.18
N CYS A 529 67.20 23.89 -30.47
CA CYS A 529 65.83 23.45 -30.81
C CYS A 529 65.74 22.75 -32.18
N ASN A 530 64.56 22.24 -32.54
CA ASN A 530 64.31 21.59 -33.84
C ASN A 530 65.28 20.46 -34.21
N ASN A 531 65.62 19.59 -33.25
CA ASN A 531 66.54 18.47 -33.48
C ASN A 531 66.23 17.30 -32.55
N PHE A 532 66.81 16.15 -32.85
CA PHE A 532 66.73 14.97 -32.00
C PHE A 532 68.09 14.59 -31.41
N ARG A 533 68.07 13.90 -30.27
CA ARG A 533 69.26 13.28 -29.68
C ARG A 533 68.95 11.90 -29.10
N PHE A 534 69.84 10.97 -29.36
CA PHE A 534 69.92 9.71 -28.61
C PHE A 534 70.55 9.98 -27.24
N PHE A 535 70.05 9.29 -26.22
CA PHE A 535 70.71 9.24 -24.94
C PHE A 535 72.09 8.57 -25.08
N SER A 536 73.09 9.10 -24.40
CA SER A 536 74.37 8.42 -24.22
C SER A 536 74.76 8.49 -22.74
N ALA A 537 75.44 7.45 -22.25
CA ALA A 537 75.81 7.35 -20.83
C ALA A 537 76.62 8.55 -20.31
N GLU A 538 77.36 9.24 -21.18
CA GLU A 538 78.11 10.47 -20.89
C GLU A 538 77.19 11.66 -20.54
N MET A 539 75.94 11.65 -20.99
CA MET A 539 74.95 12.70 -20.72
C MET A 539 74.39 12.65 -19.29
N LYS A 540 74.54 11.51 -18.59
CA LYS A 540 74.00 11.29 -17.23
C LYS A 540 74.68 12.17 -16.18
N GLU A 541 75.91 12.64 -16.43
CA GLU A 541 76.65 13.56 -15.54
C GLU A 541 76.29 15.05 -15.75
N LEU A 542 75.58 15.39 -16.84
CA LEU A 542 75.26 16.78 -17.23
C LEU A 542 73.84 17.23 -16.85
N ALA A 543 73.03 16.37 -16.25
CA ALA A 543 71.64 16.66 -15.90
C ALA A 543 71.50 17.27 -14.49
N PRO A 544 70.95 18.49 -14.32
CA PRO A 544 70.49 18.94 -13.01
C PRO A 544 69.14 18.28 -12.69
N LEU A 545 68.96 17.80 -11.44
CA LEU A 545 67.68 17.31 -10.94
C LEU A 545 66.60 18.40 -11.10
N ARG A 546 65.60 18.17 -11.94
CA ARG A 546 64.29 18.83 -11.78
C ARG A 546 63.64 18.22 -10.53
N GLN A 547 63.71 18.95 -9.41
CA GLN A 547 62.86 18.70 -8.26
C GLN A 547 61.41 18.93 -8.66
N GLU A 548 60.56 17.97 -8.29
CA GLU A 548 59.11 18.08 -8.23
C GLU A 548 58.73 19.35 -7.45
N THR A 549 58.06 20.29 -8.12
CA THR A 549 57.17 21.24 -7.43
C THR A 549 55.75 20.88 -7.81
N ALA A 550 55.00 20.53 -6.76
CA ALA A 550 53.62 20.07 -6.73
C ALA A 550 52.60 21.07 -7.30
#